data_AF-A0A962XFY6-F1
#
_entry.id   AF-A0A962XFY6-F1
#
_cell.length_a   1.000
_cell.length_b   1.000
_cell.length_c   1.000
_cell.angle_alpha   90.00
_cell.angle_beta   90.00
_cell.angle_gamma   90.00
#
_symmetry.space_group_name_H-M   'P 1'
#
loop_
_entity.id
_entity.type
_entity.pdbx_description
1 polymer ?
#
loop_
_entity_poly.entity_id
_entity_poly.type
_entity_poly.pdbx_seq_one_letter_code
_entity_poly.pdbx_strand_id
1 'polypeptide(L)'
;MFRTLRRLLIVLVVFLLPLYAVSWSEELAIPAPWREIAVGDAHERVRALLRASGMGDQQCEWLAGQRAARCTLVGRHHAAGIVVRFDRDGREGRVVAVDVREPIYTGPFHWHARLKRMAMQ
;
A
#
# COMPACT_ATOMS: atom_id res chain seq x y z
N MET A 1 -12.62 -15.96 42.53
CA MET A 1 -12.48 -14.82 41.60
C MET A 1 -11.33 -14.99 40.60
N PHE A 2 -10.08 -15.20 41.04
CA PHE A 2 -8.92 -15.37 40.14
C PHE A 2 -9.01 -16.54 39.14
N ARG A 3 -9.59 -17.68 39.54
CA ARG A 3 -9.76 -18.85 38.65
C ARG A 3 -10.72 -18.59 37.48
N THR A 4 -11.79 -17.85 37.72
CA THR A 4 -12.81 -17.51 36.72
C THR A 4 -12.26 -16.47 35.74
N LEU A 5 -11.55 -15.46 36.25
CA LEU A 5 -10.87 -14.45 35.44
C LEU A 5 -9.83 -15.09 34.50
N ARG A 6 -9.02 -16.02 35.02
CA ARG A 6 -8.03 -16.77 34.23
C ARG A 6 -8.69 -17.57 33.11
N ARG A 7 -9.80 -18.25 33.37
CA ARG A 7 -10.53 -19.02 32.34
C ARG A 7 -11.10 -18.12 31.26
N LEU A 8 -11.67 -16.98 31.64
CA LEU A 8 -12.16 -15.96 30.70
C LEU A 8 -11.02 -15.45 29.81
N LEU A 9 -9.86 -15.17 30.39
CA LEU A 9 -8.68 -14.69 29.65
C LEU A 9 -8.16 -15.74 28.67
N ILE A 10 -8.14 -17.02 29.06
CA ILE A 10 -7.78 -18.14 28.17
C ILE A 10 -8.76 -18.24 27.00
N VAL A 11 -10.07 -18.20 27.26
CA VAL A 11 -11.09 -18.27 26.21
C VAL A 11 -10.95 -17.08 25.26
N LEU A 12 -10.72 -15.87 25.78
CA LEU A 12 -10.47 -14.68 24.98
C LEU A 12 -9.26 -14.85 24.06
N VAL A 13 -8.13 -15.33 24.60
CA VAL A 13 -6.91 -15.56 23.82
C VAL A 13 -7.16 -16.61 22.75
N VAL A 14 -7.81 -17.74 23.07
CA VAL A 14 -8.14 -18.80 22.10
C VAL A 14 -9.05 -18.30 20.98
N PHE A 15 -9.93 -17.34 21.25
CA PHE A 15 -10.78 -16.72 20.22
C PHE A 15 -10.06 -15.66 19.38
N LEU A 16 -9.15 -14.88 19.99
CA LEU A 16 -8.44 -13.81 19.29
C LEU A 16 -7.26 -14.32 18.46
N LEU A 17 -6.51 -15.31 18.95
CA LEU A 17 -5.31 -15.83 18.29
C LEU A 17 -5.55 -16.28 16.83
N PRO A 18 -6.63 -17.02 16.51
CA PRO A 18 -6.92 -17.45 15.14
C PRO A 18 -7.18 -16.26 14.21
N LEU A 19 -7.88 -15.22 14.70
CA LEU A 19 -8.17 -14.02 13.92
C LEU A 19 -6.88 -13.27 13.56
N TYR A 20 -5.96 -13.14 14.52
CA TYR A 20 -4.65 -12.55 14.28
C TYR A 20 -3.76 -13.43 13.40
N ALA A 21 -3.80 -14.75 13.56
CA ALA A 21 -3.02 -15.68 12.75
C ALA A 21 -3.46 -15.65 11.28
N VAL A 22 -4.77 -15.66 11.00
CA VAL A 22 -5.30 -15.52 9.62
C VAL A 22 -4.92 -14.17 9.03
N SER A 23 -5.03 -13.10 9.82
CA SER A 23 -4.67 -11.74 9.41
C SER A 23 -3.18 -11.58 9.07
N TRP A 24 -2.29 -12.26 9.80
CA TRP A 24 -0.85 -12.30 9.52
C TRP A 24 -0.54 -13.20 8.31
N SER A 25 -1.24 -14.32 8.15
CA SER A 25 -1.01 -15.23 7.00
C SER A 25 -1.42 -14.66 5.65
N GLU A 26 -2.12 -13.52 5.63
CA GLU A 26 -2.53 -12.87 4.40
C GLU A 26 -1.36 -12.09 3.79
N GLU A 27 -0.78 -12.60 2.71
CA GLU A 27 0.24 -11.89 1.95
C GLU A 27 -0.40 -10.99 0.87
N LEU A 28 -0.15 -9.69 0.96
CA LEU A 28 -0.46 -8.77 -0.14
C LEU A 28 0.67 -8.83 -1.16
N ALA A 29 0.47 -9.53 -2.27
CA ALA A 29 1.48 -9.58 -3.33
C ALA A 29 1.61 -8.21 -4.03
N ILE A 30 2.85 -7.71 -4.18
CA ILE A 30 3.12 -6.56 -5.05
C ILE A 30 2.83 -6.98 -6.50
N PRO A 31 2.00 -6.24 -7.26
CA PRO A 31 1.72 -6.56 -8.65
C PRO A 31 2.99 -6.55 -9.50
N ALA A 32 3.18 -7.59 -10.31
CA ALA A 32 4.32 -7.70 -11.23
C ALA A 32 4.53 -6.45 -12.12
N PRO A 33 3.48 -5.78 -12.65
CA PRO A 33 3.66 -4.59 -13.48
C PRO A 33 4.39 -3.43 -12.78
N TRP A 34 4.42 -3.38 -11.45
CA TRP A 34 5.17 -2.34 -10.73
C TRP A 34 6.68 -2.49 -10.89
N ARG A 35 7.16 -3.74 -11.00
CA ARG A 35 8.58 -4.07 -11.18
C ARG A 35 9.04 -3.84 -12.62
N GLU A 36 8.10 -3.73 -13.55
CA GLU A 36 8.38 -3.42 -14.96
C GLU A 36 8.59 -1.93 -15.22
N ILE A 37 8.25 -1.05 -14.27
CA ILE A 37 8.47 0.39 -14.40
C ILE A 37 9.96 0.67 -14.24
N ALA A 38 10.58 1.18 -15.29
CA ALA A 38 12.01 1.44 -15.35
C ALA A 38 12.32 2.94 -15.47
N VAL A 39 13.56 3.30 -15.11
CA VAL A 39 14.11 4.63 -15.38
C VAL A 39 14.12 4.87 -16.89
N GLY A 40 13.69 6.06 -17.32
CA GLY A 40 13.55 6.47 -18.72
C GLY A 40 12.15 6.26 -19.30
N ASP A 41 11.29 5.49 -18.63
CA ASP A 41 9.92 5.26 -19.08
C ASP A 41 9.12 6.56 -19.18
N ALA A 42 8.27 6.63 -20.20
CA ALA A 42 7.37 7.76 -20.39
C ALA A 42 6.17 7.67 -19.44
N HIS A 43 5.60 8.82 -19.12
CA HIS A 43 4.42 8.95 -18.25
C HIS A 43 3.25 8.03 -18.66
N GLU A 44 2.96 7.91 -19.96
CA GLU A 44 1.87 7.05 -20.46
C GLU A 44 2.14 5.56 -20.24
N ARG A 45 3.40 5.12 -20.35
CA ARG A 45 3.80 3.73 -20.08
C ARG A 45 3.60 3.40 -18.60
N VAL A 46 4.04 4.29 -17.72
CA VAL A 46 3.82 4.17 -16.27
C VAL A 46 2.33 4.04 -15.98
N ARG A 47 1.50 4.92 -16.53
CA ARG A 47 0.04 4.88 -16.35
C ARG A 47 -0.59 3.57 -16.84
N ALA A 48 -0.13 3.06 -17.99
CA ALA A 48 -0.60 1.80 -18.53
C ALA A 48 -0.24 0.61 -17.60
N LEU A 49 0.98 0.56 -17.08
CA LEU A 49 1.42 -0.48 -16.14
C LEU A 49 0.66 -0.41 -14.81
N LEU A 50 0.43 0.78 -14.28
CA LEU A 50 -0.36 0.96 -13.05
C LEU A 50 -1.81 0.50 -13.26
N ARG A 51 -2.43 0.78 -14.41
CA ARG A 51 -3.76 0.27 -14.75
C ARG A 51 -3.77 -1.24 -14.95
N ALA A 52 -2.75 -1.80 -15.59
CA ALA A 52 -2.57 -3.25 -15.75
C ALA A 52 -2.40 -3.96 -14.40
N SER A 53 -1.87 -3.27 -13.39
CA SER A 53 -1.82 -3.78 -12.00
C SER A 53 -3.18 -3.75 -11.28
N GLY A 54 -4.25 -3.30 -11.95
CA GLY A 54 -5.59 -3.18 -11.37
C GLY A 54 -5.81 -1.90 -10.56
N MET A 55 -4.87 -0.94 -10.59
CA MET A 55 -5.05 0.33 -9.90
C MET A 55 -5.88 1.30 -10.73
N GLY A 56 -6.91 1.86 -10.09
CA GLY A 56 -7.66 2.98 -10.62
C GLY A 56 -6.92 4.30 -10.44
N ASP A 57 -7.20 5.28 -11.29
CA ASP A 57 -6.58 6.61 -11.22
C ASP A 57 -6.80 7.30 -9.85
N GLN A 58 -7.85 6.93 -9.09
CA GLN A 58 -8.13 7.46 -7.74
C GLN A 58 -7.20 6.92 -6.65
N GLN A 59 -6.54 5.78 -6.88
CA GLN A 59 -5.57 5.19 -5.94
C GLN A 59 -4.16 5.73 -6.16
N CYS A 60 -3.98 6.57 -7.19
CA CYS A 60 -2.74 7.20 -7.59
C CYS A 60 -2.85 8.72 -7.49
N GLU A 61 -2.06 9.31 -6.60
CA GLU A 61 -1.93 10.75 -6.49
C GLU A 61 -0.80 11.24 -7.42
N TRP A 62 -1.17 12.06 -8.41
CA TRP A 62 -0.23 12.69 -9.33
C TRP A 62 0.17 14.06 -8.79
N LEU A 63 1.34 14.13 -8.17
CA LEU A 63 1.87 15.31 -7.49
C LEU A 63 2.68 16.13 -8.49
N ALA A 64 2.01 16.98 -9.27
CA ALA A 64 2.65 17.84 -10.26
C ALA A 64 3.80 18.65 -9.65
N GLY A 65 3.58 19.38 -8.54
CA GLY A 65 4.66 20.15 -7.89
C GLY A 65 5.85 19.35 -7.36
N GLN A 66 5.75 18.02 -7.27
CA GLN A 66 6.83 17.13 -6.82
C GLN A 66 7.39 16.25 -7.93
N ARG A 67 6.91 16.41 -9.18
CA ARG A 67 7.23 15.54 -10.31
C ARG A 67 7.14 14.07 -9.94
N ALA A 68 6.05 13.68 -9.26
CA ALA A 68 5.93 12.33 -8.73
C ALA A 68 4.51 11.78 -8.85
N ALA A 69 4.43 10.46 -9.01
CA ALA A 69 3.20 9.69 -8.84
C ALA A 69 3.34 8.82 -7.59
N ARG A 70 2.36 8.89 -6.70
CA ARG A 70 2.28 8.01 -5.53
C ARG A 70 1.03 7.16 -5.63
N CYS A 71 1.19 5.85 -5.70
CA CYS A 71 0.06 4.93 -5.68
C CYS A 71 0.10 4.06 -4.44
N THR A 72 -1.07 3.76 -3.88
CA THR A 72 -1.22 2.90 -2.70
C THR A 72 -2.12 1.73 -3.03
N LEU A 73 -1.61 0.52 -2.84
CA LEU A 73 -2.37 -0.71 -2.94
C LEU A 73 -2.84 -1.11 -1.53
N VAL A 74 -4.14 -1.28 -1.35
CA VAL A 74 -4.73 -1.63 -0.07
C VAL A 74 -5.36 -3.02 -0.18
N GLY A 75 -4.81 -3.97 0.56
CA GLY A 75 -5.41 -5.29 0.80
C GLY A 75 -6.32 -5.25 2.03
N ARG A 76 -6.75 -6.41 2.54
CA ARG A 76 -7.67 -6.48 3.70
C ARG A 76 -7.00 -6.16 5.03
N HIS A 77 -5.71 -6.40 5.15
CA HIS A 77 -4.96 -6.10 6.37
C HIS A 77 -3.62 -5.43 6.10
N HIS A 78 -3.25 -5.26 4.84
CA HIS A 78 -1.95 -4.80 4.42
C HIS A 78 -2.07 -3.62 3.45
N ALA A 79 -1.06 -2.77 3.43
CA ALA A 79 -0.93 -1.73 2.42
C ALA A 79 0.49 -1.74 1.85
N ALA A 80 0.59 -1.63 0.53
CA ALA A 80 1.84 -1.45 -0.20
C ALA A 80 1.77 -0.14 -0.98
N GLY A 81 2.91 0.37 -1.45
CA GLY A 81 2.92 1.62 -2.20
C GLY A 81 4.04 1.69 -3.21
N ILE A 82 3.86 2.54 -4.22
CA ILE A 82 4.90 2.86 -5.20
C ILE A 82 4.98 4.37 -5.34
N VAL A 83 6.20 4.88 -5.41
CA VAL A 83 6.51 6.26 -5.74
C VAL A 83 7.38 6.30 -6.99
N VAL A 84 6.86 6.90 -8.05
CA VAL A 84 7.56 7.10 -9.31
C VAL A 84 7.89 8.58 -9.42
N ARG A 85 9.16 8.94 -9.65
CA ARG A 85 9.60 10.33 -9.84
C ARG A 85 9.96 10.58 -11.29
N PHE A 86 9.69 11.78 -11.77
CA PHE A 86 9.93 12.23 -13.13
C PHE A 86 10.95 13.37 -13.18
N ASP A 87 11.67 13.51 -14.29
CA ASP A 87 12.62 14.61 -14.52
C ASP A 87 11.93 15.97 -14.69
N ARG A 88 10.78 15.99 -15.36
CA ARG A 88 9.97 17.18 -15.64
C ARG A 88 8.48 16.92 -15.42
N ASP A 89 7.76 18.03 -15.32
CA ASP A 89 6.31 18.06 -15.19
C ASP A 89 5.61 17.72 -16.51
N GLY A 90 4.38 17.22 -16.40
CA GLY A 90 3.53 16.91 -17.54
C GLY A 90 3.83 15.55 -18.20
N ARG A 91 3.19 15.31 -19.35
CA ARG A 91 3.20 14.01 -20.05
C ARG A 91 4.54 13.65 -20.67
N GLU A 92 5.40 14.63 -20.89
CA GLU A 92 6.71 14.42 -21.50
C GLU A 92 7.77 13.98 -20.50
N GLY A 93 7.46 14.01 -19.20
CA GLY A 93 8.34 13.56 -18.13
C GLY A 93 8.74 12.10 -18.28
N ARG A 94 10.01 11.82 -18.01
CA ARG A 94 10.58 10.48 -17.96
C ARG A 94 10.89 10.09 -16.52
N VAL A 95 10.72 8.81 -16.23
CA VAL A 95 11.01 8.27 -14.90
C VAL A 95 12.50 8.44 -14.59
N VAL A 96 12.81 9.00 -13.42
CA VAL A 96 14.19 9.12 -12.90
C VAL A 96 14.42 8.25 -11.68
N ALA A 97 13.35 7.87 -10.96
CA ALA A 97 13.44 6.99 -9.82
C ALA A 97 12.12 6.25 -9.61
N VAL A 98 12.22 5.03 -9.11
CA VAL A 98 11.09 4.20 -8.69
C VAL A 98 11.41 3.66 -7.31
N ASP A 99 10.52 3.91 -6.35
CA ASP A 99 10.59 3.38 -4.99
C ASP A 99 9.34 2.55 -4.74
N VAL A 100 9.53 1.24 -4.58
CA VAL A 100 8.46 0.30 -4.24
C VAL A 100 8.56 -0.02 -2.75
N ARG A 101 7.49 0.25 -2.03
CA ARG A 101 7.35 -0.06 -0.61
C ARG A 101 6.66 -1.39 -0.45
N GLU A 102 7.37 -2.30 0.21
CA GLU A 102 6.85 -3.60 0.61
C GLU A 102 5.57 -3.48 1.44
N PRO A 103 4.67 -4.47 1.35
CA PRO A 103 3.45 -4.48 2.14
C PRO A 103 3.74 -4.41 3.64
N ILE A 104 3.04 -3.51 4.32
CA ILE A 104 3.05 -3.41 5.78
C ILE A 104 1.71 -3.83 6.36
N TYR A 105 1.74 -4.51 7.51
CA TYR A 105 0.54 -4.82 8.26
C TYR A 105 -0.10 -3.54 8.81
N THR A 106 -1.38 -3.34 8.51
CA THR A 106 -2.17 -2.16 8.91
C THR A 106 -3.29 -2.48 9.90
N GLY A 107 -3.44 -3.76 10.27
CA GLY A 107 -4.39 -4.21 11.28
C GLY A 107 -5.65 -4.89 10.72
N PRO A 108 -6.43 -5.58 11.58
CA PRO A 108 -7.67 -6.27 11.23
C PRO A 108 -8.85 -5.33 10.96
N PHE A 109 -8.73 -4.09 11.43
CA PHE A 109 -9.74 -3.06 11.32
C PHE A 109 -9.06 -1.87 10.66
N HIS A 110 -9.38 -1.60 9.39
CA HIS A 110 -8.85 -0.49 8.59
C HIS A 110 -9.14 0.92 9.14
N TRP A 111 -9.24 1.10 10.46
CA TRP A 111 -9.41 2.39 11.11
C TRP A 111 -8.27 3.37 10.79
N HIS A 112 -7.14 2.87 10.27
CA HIS A 112 -5.95 3.66 9.97
C HIS A 112 -5.48 3.65 8.50
N ALA A 113 -6.23 3.05 7.56
CA ALA A 113 -5.97 3.25 6.13
C ALA A 113 -6.29 4.69 5.65
N ARG A 114 -6.67 5.57 6.59
CA ARG A 114 -6.69 7.03 6.46
C ARG A 114 -5.37 7.69 6.90
N LEU A 115 -4.24 6.99 6.85
CA LEU A 115 -2.92 7.59 7.09
C LEU A 115 -2.29 8.08 5.77
N LYS A 116 -2.83 9.18 5.22
CA LYS A 116 -2.07 10.29 4.59
C LYS A 116 -3.02 11.40 4.09
N ARG A 117 -3.60 12.13 5.04
CA ARG A 117 -3.98 13.55 4.83
C ARG A 117 -3.28 14.51 5.78
N MET A 118 -2.43 14.01 6.69
CA MET A 118 -1.74 14.83 7.70
C MET A 118 -0.29 14.39 7.83
N ALA A 119 0.56 14.84 6.91
CA ALA A 119 2.01 14.93 7.08
C ALA A 119 2.60 15.75 5.91
N MET A 120 2.16 16.99 5.81
CA MET A 120 2.85 18.10 5.11
C MET A 120 2.12 19.39 5.52
N GLN A 121 2.42 19.82 6.74
CA GLN A 121 2.55 21.23 7.10
C GLN A 121 3.97 21.40 7.63
#